data_AF-A0A814QJ15-F1
#
_entry.id   AF-A0A814QJ15-F1
#
_cell.length_a   1.000
_cell.length_b   1.000
_cell.length_c   1.000
_cell.angle_alpha   90.00
_cell.angle_beta   90.00
_cell.angle_gamma   90.00
#
_symmetry.space_group_name_H-M   'P 1'
#
loop_
_entity.id
_entity.type
_entity.pdbx_description
1 polymer ?
#
loop_
_entity_poly.entity_id
_entity_poly.type
_entity_poly.pdbx_seq_one_letter_code
_entity_poly.pdbx_strand_id
1 'polypeptide(L)'
;MNNMNIIVQCSILIFLFDLTSTNQDVVTCSSTFKLINQQSGDRLHSHDVKYGSGSGQQSVTGTPNADDVNSYWQVQGENCDRGTPIKCDSIIRLFHVTTRRNLHSHDFASPLSHNQEVSAYGEDGLDNEGDKWKVICTSRNDYWSRKDGIRLQHIVTGKYLHLTGDTYGRPIHGQKEICCYPYTNNQNIWKVDAGVYIRPSFEPLSSIRDDQFNIHSQSIHTDHVDYEL
;
A
#
# COMPACT_ATOMS: atom_id res chain seq x y z
N MET A 1 -31.78 -14.10 63.38
CA MET A 1 -30.64 -13.37 63.98
C MET A 1 -29.37 -14.03 63.44
N ASN A 2 -28.91 -13.64 62.25
CA ASN A 2 -27.91 -12.58 61.97
C ASN A 2 -26.50 -13.14 62.24
N ASN A 3 -25.50 -13.18 61.34
CA ASN A 3 -25.08 -12.35 60.20
C ASN A 3 -24.19 -13.23 59.28
N MET A 4 -24.41 -13.30 57.97
CA MET A 4 -24.13 -12.30 56.92
C MET A 4 -22.67 -12.32 56.44
N ASN A 5 -22.55 -12.79 55.20
CA ASN A 5 -21.37 -12.95 54.35
C ASN A 5 -20.39 -11.78 54.39
N ILE A 6 -19.11 -12.10 54.60
CA ILE A 6 -17.99 -11.18 54.36
C ILE A 6 -17.79 -11.08 52.85
N ILE A 7 -18.37 -10.03 52.28
CA ILE A 7 -18.06 -9.50 50.97
C ILE A 7 -16.74 -8.73 51.13
N VAL A 8 -15.63 -9.34 50.76
CA VAL A 8 -14.47 -8.57 50.26
C VAL A 8 -14.49 -8.74 48.76
N GLN A 9 -15.29 -7.88 48.14
CA GLN A 9 -15.29 -7.65 46.70
C GLN A 9 -13.94 -7.02 46.38
N CYS A 10 -12.94 -7.87 46.11
CA CYS A 10 -11.76 -7.46 45.38
C CYS A 10 -12.28 -6.96 44.04
N SER A 11 -12.41 -5.64 43.93
CA SER A 11 -12.71 -4.94 42.70
C SER A 11 -11.61 -5.29 41.73
N ILE A 12 -11.89 -6.33 40.95
CA ILE A 12 -11.27 -6.62 39.68
C ILE A 12 -11.57 -5.38 38.82
N LEU A 13 -10.73 -4.36 38.94
CA LEU A 13 -10.45 -3.45 37.85
C LEU A 13 -9.66 -4.29 36.82
N ILE A 14 -10.37 -5.21 36.15
CA ILE A 14 -10.04 -5.46 34.76
C ILE A 14 -10.27 -4.10 34.12
N PHE A 15 -9.17 -3.39 33.90
CA PHE A 15 -9.10 -2.46 32.80
C PHE A 15 -9.55 -3.26 31.56
N LEU A 16 -10.84 -3.16 31.23
CA LEU A 16 -11.27 -3.24 29.86
C LEU A 16 -10.61 -2.03 29.20
N PHE A 17 -9.31 -2.16 28.89
CA PHE A 17 -8.80 -1.50 27.71
C PHE A 17 -9.66 -2.06 26.61
N ASP A 18 -10.67 -1.29 26.22
CA ASP A 18 -11.39 -1.51 24.98
C ASP A 18 -10.32 -1.75 23.92
N LEU A 19 -10.18 -3.00 23.49
CA LEU A 19 -9.47 -3.41 22.29
C LEU A 19 -10.28 -2.94 21.09
N THR A 20 -10.59 -1.64 21.05
CA THR A 20 -10.88 -0.98 19.79
C THR A 20 -9.53 -0.77 19.12
N SER A 21 -8.97 -1.85 18.57
CA SER A 21 -8.03 -1.74 17.47
C SER A 21 -8.80 -1.02 16.37
N THR A 22 -8.78 0.30 16.40
CA THR A 22 -9.45 1.12 15.40
C THR A 22 -8.97 0.62 14.06
N ASN A 23 -9.92 0.43 13.15
CA ASN A 23 -9.74 0.02 11.76
C ASN A 23 -8.88 1.02 10.93
N GLN A 24 -7.99 1.79 11.58
CA GLN A 24 -7.17 2.88 11.06
C GLN A 24 -5.72 2.50 10.79
N ASP A 25 -5.27 1.32 11.23
CA ASP A 25 -3.87 0.87 11.10
C ASP A 25 -3.59 0.06 9.83
N VAL A 26 -4.40 0.23 8.78
CA VAL A 26 -4.25 -0.46 7.49
C VAL A 26 -3.73 0.49 6.41
N VAL A 27 -2.97 -0.05 5.46
CA VAL A 27 -2.59 0.66 4.24
C VAL A 27 -3.80 0.69 3.30
N THR A 28 -4.08 1.87 2.76
CA THR A 28 -5.20 2.11 1.84
C THR A 28 -4.70 2.62 0.50
N CYS A 29 -5.49 2.42 -0.54
CA CYS A 29 -5.19 2.89 -1.87
C CYS A 29 -4.99 4.41 -1.96
N SER A 30 -4.05 4.81 -2.82
CA SER A 30 -3.52 6.17 -2.97
C SER A 30 -2.73 6.70 -1.75
N SER A 31 -2.44 5.86 -0.75
CA SER A 31 -1.49 6.22 0.31
C SER A 31 -0.07 6.33 -0.23
N THR A 32 0.74 7.18 0.37
CA THR A 32 2.13 7.41 -0.01
C THR A 32 3.04 7.20 1.19
N PHE A 33 4.04 6.35 1.09
CA PHE A 33 4.89 5.95 2.22
C PHE A 33 6.30 5.59 1.77
N LYS A 34 7.22 5.46 2.74
CA LYS A 34 8.50 4.81 2.52
C LYS A 34 8.37 3.33 2.82
N LEU A 35 9.07 2.49 2.06
CA LEU A 35 9.11 1.05 2.31
C LEU A 35 10.48 0.69 2.88
N ILE A 36 10.54 0.30 4.15
CA ILE A 36 11.78 -0.04 4.86
C ILE A 36 12.00 -1.55 4.86
N ASN A 37 13.20 -1.98 4.52
CA ASN A 37 13.62 -3.37 4.64
C ASN A 37 13.87 -3.69 6.13
N GLN A 38 13.17 -4.68 6.69
CA GLN A 38 13.21 -4.93 8.13
C GLN A 38 14.56 -5.44 8.64
N GLN A 39 15.33 -6.12 7.79
CA GLN A 39 16.62 -6.67 8.18
C GLN A 39 17.73 -5.60 8.20
N SER A 40 17.71 -4.67 7.26
CA SER A 40 18.80 -3.70 7.05
C SER A 40 18.49 -2.28 7.51
N GLY A 41 17.21 -1.92 7.59
CA GLY A 41 16.76 -0.54 7.88
C GLY A 41 16.81 0.41 6.67
N ASP A 42 17.28 -0.05 5.52
CA ASP A 42 17.32 0.75 4.29
C ASP A 42 15.94 0.88 3.65
N ARG A 43 15.72 1.99 2.94
CA ARG A 43 14.45 2.30 2.29
C ARG A 43 14.53 2.07 0.80
N LEU A 44 13.46 1.52 0.24
CA LEU A 44 13.29 1.44 -1.21
C LEU A 44 13.35 2.84 -1.81
N HIS A 45 14.19 3.02 -2.82
CA HIS A 45 14.60 4.31 -3.33
C HIS A 45 14.77 4.24 -4.85
N SER A 46 14.54 5.35 -5.54
CA SER A 46 14.89 5.50 -6.96
C SER A 46 15.29 6.94 -7.26
N HIS A 47 15.87 7.22 -8.43
CA HIS A 47 16.44 8.52 -8.76
C HIS A 47 16.64 8.64 -10.26
N ASP A 48 17.05 9.79 -10.79
CA ASP A 48 17.38 9.95 -12.21
C ASP A 48 18.80 9.45 -12.56
N VAL A 49 19.06 8.19 -12.22
CA VAL A 49 20.25 7.43 -12.66
C VAL A 49 19.73 6.13 -13.26
N LYS A 50 20.32 5.70 -14.37
CA LYS A 50 19.97 4.46 -15.07
C LYS A 50 21.03 3.40 -14.83
N TYR A 51 20.62 2.13 -14.91
CA TYR A 51 21.58 1.04 -14.95
C TYR A 51 22.46 1.15 -16.20
N GLY A 52 23.75 0.85 -16.05
CA GLY A 52 24.70 0.73 -17.17
C GLY A 52 24.73 -0.68 -17.79
N SER A 53 24.00 -1.62 -17.19
CA SER A 53 23.86 -3.02 -17.59
C SER A 53 22.37 -3.42 -17.56
N GLY A 54 22.08 -4.69 -17.82
CA GLY A 54 20.71 -5.20 -17.77
C GLY A 54 19.82 -4.50 -18.79
N SER A 55 18.68 -3.97 -18.33
CA SER A 55 17.71 -3.31 -19.21
C SER A 55 18.08 -1.87 -19.59
N GLY A 56 19.03 -1.25 -18.89
CA GLY A 56 19.34 0.17 -19.02
C GLY A 56 18.24 1.12 -18.50
N GLN A 57 17.25 0.61 -17.77
CA GLN A 57 16.17 1.41 -17.17
C GLN A 57 16.63 2.18 -15.93
N GLN A 58 15.75 3.01 -15.37
CA GLN A 58 16.03 3.79 -14.16
C GLN A 58 16.26 2.85 -12.97
N SER A 59 17.31 3.11 -12.18
CA SER A 59 17.71 2.22 -11.11
C SER A 59 16.82 2.34 -9.87
N VAL A 60 16.61 1.20 -9.23
CA VAL A 60 16.00 1.09 -7.89
C VAL A 60 17.03 0.55 -6.92
N THR A 61 17.11 1.17 -5.75
CA THR A 61 18.15 0.92 -4.76
C THR A 61 17.58 0.91 -3.34
N GLY A 62 18.38 0.46 -2.38
CA GLY A 62 18.16 0.65 -0.94
C GLY A 62 19.02 1.81 -0.45
N THR A 63 18.41 2.82 0.19
CA THR A 63 19.14 3.94 0.78
C THR A 63 19.06 3.94 2.31
N PRO A 64 20.16 4.20 3.04
CA PRO A 64 20.12 4.41 4.48
C PRO A 64 19.61 5.81 4.84
N ASN A 65 19.51 6.73 3.89
CA ASN A 65 19.07 8.09 4.14
C ASN A 65 17.58 8.11 4.50
N ALA A 66 17.28 8.34 5.77
CA ALA A 66 15.92 8.25 6.27
C ALA A 66 14.99 9.37 5.75
N ASP A 67 15.56 10.54 5.44
CA ASP A 67 14.80 11.75 5.11
C ASP A 67 14.68 11.99 3.61
N ASP A 68 15.22 11.11 2.77
CA ASP A 68 15.20 11.31 1.32
C ASP A 68 13.77 11.29 0.75
N VAL A 69 13.46 12.31 -0.05
CA VAL A 69 12.16 12.43 -0.74
C VAL A 69 12.00 11.40 -1.86
N ASN A 70 13.11 10.90 -2.39
CA ASN A 70 13.16 9.86 -3.41
C ASN A 70 12.95 8.43 -2.85
N SER A 71 12.52 8.34 -1.59
CA SER A 71 12.06 7.08 -0.98
C SER A 71 10.53 7.00 -0.86
N TYR A 72 9.79 8.01 -1.35
CA TYR A 72 8.33 7.97 -1.32
C TYR A 72 7.77 7.22 -2.52
N TRP A 73 6.92 6.23 -2.21
CA TRP A 73 6.17 5.44 -3.16
C TRP A 73 4.68 5.57 -2.86
N GLN A 74 3.89 5.78 -3.89
CA GLN A 74 2.42 5.76 -3.81
C GLN A 74 1.91 4.37 -4.19
N VAL A 75 1.01 3.81 -3.39
CA VAL A 75 0.38 2.52 -3.68
C VAL A 75 -0.92 2.69 -4.46
N GLN A 76 -1.11 1.85 -5.47
CA GLN A 76 -2.35 1.72 -6.21
C GLN A 76 -2.69 0.23 -6.37
N GLY A 77 -3.86 -0.18 -5.90
CA GLY A 77 -4.40 -1.52 -6.13
C GLY A 77 -5.11 -1.65 -7.48
N GLU A 78 -5.28 -2.88 -7.95
CA GLU A 78 -6.10 -3.19 -9.12
C GLU A 78 -7.58 -2.86 -8.83
N ASN A 79 -8.18 -1.98 -9.63
CA ASN A 79 -9.56 -1.50 -9.45
C ASN A 79 -9.86 -1.04 -8.01
N CYS A 80 -9.00 -0.22 -7.41
CA CYS A 80 -9.26 0.32 -6.08
C CYS A 80 -9.44 1.83 -6.07
N ASP A 81 -10.48 2.24 -5.37
CA ASP A 81 -10.77 3.63 -5.09
C ASP A 81 -9.86 4.16 -3.99
N ARG A 82 -9.67 5.47 -3.98
CA ARG A 82 -8.91 6.17 -2.95
C ARG A 82 -9.47 5.85 -1.57
N GLY A 83 -8.60 5.39 -0.66
CA GLY A 83 -8.99 5.05 0.71
C GLY A 83 -9.49 3.62 0.90
N THR A 84 -9.66 2.82 -0.16
CA THR A 84 -9.97 1.39 -0.01
C THR A 84 -8.82 0.65 0.69
N PRO A 85 -9.07 -0.08 1.80
CA PRO A 85 -8.06 -0.90 2.46
C PRO A 85 -7.48 -1.98 1.54
N ILE A 86 -6.16 -2.13 1.55
CA ILE A 86 -5.46 -3.12 0.72
C ILE A 86 -5.48 -4.47 1.45
N LYS A 87 -6.12 -5.46 0.84
CA LYS A 87 -6.15 -6.84 1.34
C LYS A 87 -4.80 -7.52 1.15
N CYS A 88 -4.47 -8.44 2.04
CA CYS A 88 -3.40 -9.39 1.77
C CYS A 88 -3.75 -10.22 0.52
N ASP A 89 -2.73 -10.67 -0.20
CA ASP A 89 -2.79 -11.35 -1.50
C ASP A 89 -3.35 -10.53 -2.67
N SER A 90 -3.71 -9.26 -2.46
CA SER A 90 -4.10 -8.35 -3.53
C SER A 90 -2.91 -7.94 -4.40
N ILE A 91 -3.22 -7.59 -5.65
CA ILE A 91 -2.26 -7.09 -6.62
C ILE A 91 -2.24 -5.56 -6.55
N ILE A 92 -1.03 -5.01 -6.47
CA ILE A 92 -0.77 -3.57 -6.42
C ILE A 92 0.29 -3.18 -7.43
N ARG A 93 0.42 -1.86 -7.62
CA ARG A 93 1.57 -1.18 -8.20
C ARG A 93 2.11 -0.18 -7.17
N LEU A 94 3.42 0.03 -7.21
CA LEU A 94 4.10 1.06 -6.43
C LEU A 94 4.68 2.09 -7.38
N PHE A 95 4.27 3.34 -7.20
CA PHE A 95 4.63 4.45 -8.08
C PHE A 95 5.62 5.38 -7.37
N HIS A 96 6.80 5.54 -7.95
CA HIS A 96 7.81 6.45 -7.43
C HIS A 96 7.36 7.89 -7.59
N VAL A 97 7.20 8.60 -6.48
CA VAL A 97 6.50 9.89 -6.47
C VAL A 97 7.23 10.95 -7.30
N THR A 98 8.57 11.01 -7.20
CA THR A 98 9.34 12.09 -7.84
C THR A 98 9.55 11.88 -9.33
N THR A 99 9.78 10.64 -9.77
CA THR A 99 10.06 10.34 -11.19
C THR A 99 8.85 9.87 -11.98
N ARG A 100 7.71 9.67 -11.32
CA ARG A 100 6.45 9.24 -11.92
C ARG A 100 6.56 7.89 -12.66
N ARG A 101 7.38 6.97 -12.14
CA ARG A 101 7.64 5.64 -12.71
C ARG A 101 7.14 4.53 -11.78
N ASN A 102 6.79 3.38 -12.34
CA ASN A 102 6.37 2.21 -11.58
C ASN A 102 7.58 1.39 -11.13
N LEU A 103 7.49 0.78 -9.94
CA LEU A 103 8.37 -0.32 -9.55
C LEU A 103 8.13 -1.49 -10.49
N HIS A 104 9.18 -1.91 -11.18
CA HIS A 104 9.11 -2.84 -12.30
C HIS A 104 10.09 -4.00 -12.13
N SER A 105 9.74 -5.16 -12.68
CA SER A 105 10.69 -6.26 -12.86
C SER A 105 10.38 -7.07 -14.13
N HIS A 106 11.38 -7.80 -14.60
CA HIS A 106 11.42 -8.44 -15.92
C HIS A 106 12.57 -9.44 -15.99
N ASP A 107 12.76 -10.11 -17.13
CA ASP A 107 13.82 -11.12 -17.31
C ASP A 107 15.17 -10.52 -17.73
N PHE A 108 15.71 -9.64 -16.88
CA PHE A 108 17.08 -9.13 -16.98
C PHE A 108 17.87 -9.46 -15.72
N ALA A 109 19.19 -9.63 -15.84
CA ALA A 109 20.07 -9.85 -14.71
C ALA A 109 20.28 -8.54 -13.92
N SER A 110 20.22 -8.60 -12.59
CA SER A 110 20.49 -7.46 -11.73
C SER A 110 21.99 -7.07 -11.76
N PRO A 111 22.35 -5.79 -11.61
CA PRO A 111 23.68 -5.30 -11.94
C PRO A 111 24.85 -5.87 -11.12
N LEU A 112 24.64 -6.24 -9.85
CA LEU A 112 25.71 -6.68 -8.94
C LEU A 112 25.59 -8.18 -8.65
N SER A 113 24.45 -8.64 -8.15
CA SER A 113 24.27 -10.04 -7.74
C SER A 113 23.83 -10.99 -8.85
N HIS A 114 23.53 -10.47 -10.06
CA HIS A 114 23.06 -11.26 -11.19
C HIS A 114 21.77 -12.06 -10.89
N ASN A 115 20.98 -11.58 -9.93
CA ASN A 115 19.62 -12.04 -9.69
C ASN A 115 18.68 -11.43 -10.76
N GLN A 116 17.38 -11.33 -10.49
CA GLN A 116 16.48 -10.63 -11.41
C GLN A 116 16.48 -9.12 -11.14
N GLU A 117 16.63 -8.32 -12.19
CA GLU A 117 16.64 -6.86 -12.12
C GLU A 117 15.29 -6.31 -11.62
N VAL A 118 15.35 -5.32 -10.74
CA VAL A 118 14.23 -4.47 -10.36
C VAL A 118 14.57 -3.05 -10.76
N SER A 119 13.66 -2.37 -11.45
CA SER A 119 13.88 -1.05 -12.02
C SER A 119 12.68 -0.14 -11.75
N ALA A 120 12.83 1.13 -12.11
CA ALA A 120 11.72 2.07 -12.22
C ALA A 120 11.42 2.28 -13.71
N TYR A 121 10.20 1.96 -14.16
CA TYR A 121 9.83 1.93 -15.57
C TYR A 121 8.49 2.61 -15.86
N GLY A 122 8.27 2.93 -17.15
CA GLY A 122 7.06 3.60 -17.62
C GLY A 122 7.03 5.08 -17.25
N GLU A 123 5.97 5.77 -17.68
CA GLU A 123 5.63 7.15 -17.33
C GLU A 123 4.14 7.21 -17.05
N ASP A 124 3.75 7.97 -16.01
CA ASP A 124 2.36 8.21 -15.60
C ASP A 124 1.49 6.97 -15.38
N GLY A 125 2.10 5.87 -14.96
CA GLY A 125 1.36 4.70 -14.49
C GLY A 125 0.70 3.88 -15.61
N LEU A 126 1.19 3.98 -16.85
CA LEU A 126 0.78 3.09 -17.94
C LEU A 126 0.83 1.63 -17.47
N ASP A 127 -0.29 0.92 -17.67
CA ASP A 127 -0.47 -0.44 -17.16
C ASP A 127 0.43 -1.44 -17.91
N ASN A 128 1.44 -1.96 -17.22
CA ASN A 128 2.26 -3.08 -17.67
C ASN A 128 2.20 -4.24 -16.66
N GLU A 129 2.14 -5.47 -17.16
CA GLU A 129 2.18 -6.69 -16.34
C GLU A 129 3.44 -6.76 -15.45
N GLY A 130 4.58 -6.23 -15.93
CA GLY A 130 5.83 -6.19 -15.16
C GLY A 130 5.83 -5.21 -13.97
N ASP A 131 4.77 -4.42 -13.81
CA ASP A 131 4.61 -3.48 -12.69
C ASP A 131 3.75 -4.06 -11.56
N LYS A 132 3.21 -5.28 -11.74
CA LYS A 132 2.26 -5.89 -10.81
C LYS A 132 2.97 -6.68 -9.72
N TRP A 133 2.62 -6.37 -8.47
CA TRP A 133 3.17 -7.02 -7.27
C TRP A 133 2.05 -7.53 -6.37
N LYS A 134 2.15 -8.78 -5.91
CA LYS A 134 1.27 -9.32 -4.87
C LYS A 134 1.79 -8.93 -3.49
N VAL A 135 0.89 -8.42 -2.64
CA VAL A 135 1.18 -8.12 -1.23
C VAL A 135 1.01 -9.39 -0.39
N ILE A 136 2.10 -9.96 0.09
CA ILE A 136 2.07 -11.15 0.95
C ILE A 136 2.35 -10.72 2.39
N CYS A 137 1.31 -10.67 3.22
CA CYS A 137 1.43 -10.28 4.62
C CYS A 137 2.18 -11.32 5.44
N THR A 138 3.03 -10.88 6.37
CA THR A 138 3.72 -11.81 7.30
C THR A 138 2.84 -12.17 8.50
N SER A 139 1.86 -11.33 8.84
CA SER A 139 0.86 -11.60 9.87
C SER A 139 -0.37 -12.30 9.24
N ARG A 140 -1.22 -12.90 10.09
CA ARG A 140 -2.46 -13.56 9.67
C ARG A 140 -3.65 -12.60 9.53
N ASN A 141 -3.37 -11.31 9.33
CA ASN A 141 -4.40 -10.30 9.15
C ASN A 141 -4.96 -10.36 7.72
N ASP A 142 -6.22 -9.97 7.54
CA ASP A 142 -6.85 -9.94 6.22
C ASP A 142 -6.35 -8.76 5.35
N TYR A 143 -5.82 -7.73 5.99
CA TYR A 143 -5.40 -6.48 5.36
C TYR A 143 -3.93 -6.16 5.67
N TRP A 144 -3.30 -5.42 4.75
CA TRP A 144 -1.96 -4.90 4.92
C TRP A 144 -1.92 -3.91 6.09
N SER A 145 -1.52 -4.41 7.25
CA SER A 145 -1.30 -3.63 8.46
C SER A 145 -0.04 -2.78 8.35
N ARG A 146 -0.11 -1.52 8.80
CA ARG A 146 1.05 -0.62 8.88
C ARG A 146 2.10 -1.07 9.90
N LYS A 147 1.70 -1.91 10.86
CA LYS A 147 2.57 -2.38 11.94
C LYS A 147 3.39 -3.60 11.56
N ASP A 148 2.93 -4.36 10.58
CA ASP A 148 3.47 -5.67 10.22
C ASP A 148 4.38 -5.60 8.97
N GLY A 149 5.16 -6.66 8.79
CA GLY A 149 5.91 -6.87 7.57
C GLY A 149 5.05 -7.42 6.44
N ILE A 150 5.53 -7.20 5.22
CA ILE A 150 5.02 -7.81 3.99
C ILE A 150 6.19 -8.30 3.13
N ARG A 151 5.87 -9.14 2.15
CA ARG A 151 6.69 -9.37 0.98
C ARG A 151 5.96 -8.85 -0.25
N LEU A 152 6.71 -8.40 -1.24
CA LEU A 152 6.18 -8.07 -2.56
C LEU A 152 6.65 -9.13 -3.54
N GLN A 153 5.72 -9.93 -4.04
CA GLN A 153 6.01 -10.94 -5.06
C GLN A 153 5.66 -10.36 -6.43
N HIS A 154 6.65 -10.30 -7.33
CA HIS A 154 6.41 -9.91 -8.71
C HIS A 154 5.51 -10.93 -9.39
N ILE A 155 4.39 -10.49 -9.98
CA ILE A 155 3.35 -11.39 -10.49
C ILE A 155 3.86 -12.27 -11.63
N VAL A 156 4.55 -11.68 -12.60
CA VAL A 156 4.97 -12.40 -13.81
C VAL A 156 6.02 -13.48 -13.50
N THR A 157 6.95 -13.21 -12.58
CA THR A 157 8.12 -14.07 -12.35
C THR A 157 8.04 -14.89 -11.07
N GLY A 158 7.10 -14.56 -10.18
CA GLY A 158 6.93 -15.22 -8.88
C GLY A 158 8.05 -14.93 -7.87
N LYS A 159 9.01 -14.07 -8.20
CA LYS A 159 10.16 -13.73 -7.35
C LYS A 159 9.83 -12.56 -6.41
N TYR A 160 10.56 -12.45 -5.30
CA TYR A 160 10.28 -11.49 -4.24
C TYR A 160 11.22 -10.29 -4.30
N LEU A 161 10.68 -9.08 -4.12
CA LEU A 161 11.48 -7.87 -3.94
C LEU A 161 12.44 -8.04 -2.77
N HIS A 162 13.74 -7.86 -3.02
CA HIS A 162 14.79 -8.31 -2.13
C HIS A 162 15.94 -7.30 -2.10
N LEU A 163 16.49 -7.09 -0.91
CA LEU A 163 17.71 -6.30 -0.71
C LEU A 163 18.89 -7.25 -0.52
N THR A 164 19.85 -7.22 -1.45
CA THR A 164 20.92 -8.23 -1.52
C THR A 164 21.98 -8.03 -0.44
N GLY A 165 22.27 -6.77 -0.11
CA GLY A 165 23.38 -6.35 0.74
C GLY A 165 24.59 -5.84 -0.04
N ASP A 166 24.65 -6.14 -1.34
CA ASP A 166 25.65 -5.58 -2.25
C ASP A 166 25.45 -4.07 -2.37
N THR A 167 26.56 -3.35 -2.46
CA THR A 167 26.56 -1.88 -2.38
C THR A 167 27.19 -1.29 -3.63
N TYR A 168 26.53 -0.28 -4.21
CA TYR A 168 27.04 0.45 -5.36
C TYR A 168 28.17 1.41 -5.00
N GLY A 169 29.08 1.59 -5.97
CA GLY A 169 30.06 2.68 -5.97
C GLY A 169 29.48 3.97 -6.56
N ARG A 170 30.34 4.79 -7.18
CA ARG A 170 29.91 6.04 -7.84
C ARG A 170 28.97 5.73 -9.03
N PRO A 171 27.99 6.61 -9.35
CA PRO A 171 27.68 7.88 -8.68
C PRO A 171 26.80 7.76 -7.43
N ILE A 172 26.26 6.56 -7.14
CA ILE A 172 25.27 6.31 -6.07
C ILE A 172 25.90 5.57 -4.88
N HIS A 173 27.08 6.04 -4.46
CA HIS A 173 27.93 5.36 -3.49
C HIS A 173 27.19 5.08 -2.18
N GLY A 174 27.27 3.83 -1.71
CA GLY A 174 26.68 3.42 -0.44
C GLY A 174 25.23 2.97 -0.52
N GLN A 175 24.56 3.15 -1.66
CA GLN A 175 23.23 2.60 -1.88
C GLN A 175 23.33 1.10 -2.19
N LYS A 176 22.34 0.33 -1.74
CA LYS A 176 22.33 -1.14 -1.87
C LYS A 176 21.53 -1.59 -3.08
N GLU A 177 21.93 -2.73 -3.65
CA GLU A 177 21.19 -3.35 -4.75
C GLU A 177 19.83 -3.89 -4.26
N ILE A 178 18.81 -3.62 -5.07
CA ILE A 178 17.49 -4.21 -4.99
C ILE A 178 17.33 -5.13 -6.20
N CYS A 179 16.82 -6.33 -5.96
CA CYS A 179 16.58 -7.33 -6.99
C CYS A 179 15.30 -8.12 -6.68
N CYS A 180 14.94 -9.02 -7.60
CA CYS A 180 13.94 -10.06 -7.39
C CYS A 180 14.65 -11.40 -7.09
N TYR A 181 14.35 -11.98 -5.93
CA TYR A 181 14.97 -13.22 -5.44
C TYR A 181 13.94 -14.37 -5.37
N PRO A 182 14.27 -15.61 -5.77
CA PRO A 182 13.28 -16.70 -5.91
C PRO A 182 12.75 -17.27 -4.58
N TYR A 183 13.44 -17.08 -3.45
CA TYR A 183 13.08 -17.69 -2.17
C TYR A 183 12.71 -16.64 -1.12
N THR A 184 11.87 -17.02 -0.14
CA THR A 184 11.55 -16.16 1.00
C THR A 184 12.63 -16.23 2.07
N ASN A 185 13.01 -15.08 2.63
CA ASN A 185 13.91 -14.98 3.79
C ASN A 185 13.68 -13.63 4.50
N ASN A 186 14.59 -13.20 5.38
CA ASN A 186 14.44 -11.94 6.12
C ASN A 186 14.77 -10.69 5.27
N GLN A 187 15.58 -10.85 4.23
CA GLN A 187 16.00 -9.75 3.34
C GLN A 187 14.91 -9.31 2.35
N ASN A 188 13.82 -10.08 2.22
CA ASN A 188 12.64 -9.69 1.45
C ASN A 188 11.43 -9.38 2.31
N ILE A 189 11.62 -9.08 3.60
CA ILE A 189 10.56 -8.54 4.46
C ILE A 189 10.68 -7.02 4.51
N TRP A 190 9.59 -6.38 4.11
CA TRP A 190 9.44 -4.94 4.00
C TRP A 190 8.34 -4.47 4.92
N LYS A 191 8.44 -3.24 5.43
CA LYS A 191 7.41 -2.62 6.26
C LYS A 191 7.19 -1.19 5.77
N VAL A 192 5.97 -0.69 5.89
CA VAL A 192 5.71 0.73 5.63
C VAL A 192 6.27 1.57 6.78
N ASP A 193 6.93 2.67 6.43
CA ASP A 193 7.47 3.67 7.34
C ASP A 193 7.06 5.06 6.81
N ALA A 194 7.18 6.09 7.66
CA ALA A 194 7.04 7.51 7.35
C ALA A 194 6.20 7.81 6.09
N GLY A 195 4.90 8.08 6.25
CA GLY A 195 3.99 8.23 5.11
C GLY A 195 2.73 9.02 5.42
N VAL A 196 2.03 9.39 4.35
CA VAL A 196 0.69 9.98 4.36
C VAL A 196 -0.30 8.90 3.94
N TYR A 197 -1.14 8.49 4.90
CA TYR A 197 -2.12 7.42 4.70
C TYR A 197 -3.51 7.99 4.50
N ILE A 198 -4.20 7.53 3.46
CA ILE A 198 -5.58 7.93 3.22
C ILE A 198 -6.49 7.25 4.26
N ARG A 199 -7.42 8.02 4.84
CA ARG A 199 -8.39 7.47 5.77
C ARG A 199 -9.22 6.39 5.07
N PRO A 200 -9.44 5.23 5.70
CA PRO A 200 -10.30 4.19 5.14
C PRO A 200 -11.71 4.72 4.81
N SER A 201 -12.13 4.54 3.56
CA SER A 201 -13.52 4.75 3.13
C SER A 201 -14.29 3.46 3.37
N PHE A 202 -14.78 3.26 4.60
CA PHE A 202 -15.79 2.24 4.85
C PHE A 202 -17.12 2.77 4.30
N GLU A 203 -17.45 2.48 3.05
CA GLU A 203 -18.83 2.61 2.58
C GLU A 203 -19.66 1.52 3.28
N PRO A 204 -20.59 1.83 4.19
CA PRO A 204 -21.57 0.86 4.61
C PRO A 204 -22.54 0.67 3.43
N LEU A 205 -22.57 -0.52 2.84
CA LEU A 205 -23.60 -0.94 1.89
C LEU A 205 -24.98 -1.10 2.60
N SER A 206 -25.45 -0.07 3.31
CA SER A 206 -26.73 -0.09 4.03
C SER A 206 -27.36 1.29 4.26
N SER A 207 -27.20 2.25 3.34
CA SER A 207 -28.00 3.49 3.40
C SER A 207 -28.54 4.02 2.07
N ILE A 208 -28.66 3.19 1.04
CA ILE A 208 -29.71 3.42 0.05
C ILE A 208 -31.01 2.98 0.71
N ARG A 209 -31.59 3.85 1.54
CA ARG A 209 -33.02 3.79 1.83
C ARG A 209 -33.70 4.25 0.55
N ASP A 210 -34.24 3.28 -0.19
CA ASP A 210 -35.40 3.51 -1.03
C ASP A 210 -36.52 4.02 -0.12
N ASP A 211 -36.60 5.34 0.09
CA ASP A 211 -37.80 6.05 0.53
C ASP A 211 -37.52 7.56 0.58
N GLN A 212 -37.82 8.24 -0.53
CA GLN A 212 -38.50 9.54 -0.64
C GLN A 212 -38.17 10.24 -1.97
N PHE A 213 -38.63 9.67 -3.09
CA PHE A 213 -39.15 10.50 -4.17
C PHE A 213 -40.66 10.63 -3.97
N ASN A 214 -41.07 11.40 -2.96
CA ASN A 214 -42.45 11.86 -2.88
C ASN A 214 -42.57 13.12 -3.74
N ILE A 215 -42.77 12.91 -5.04
CA ILE A 215 -43.09 13.99 -5.97
C ILE A 215 -44.51 14.44 -5.62
N HIS A 216 -44.61 15.60 -4.98
CA HIS A 216 -45.87 16.31 -4.80
C HIS A 216 -46.39 16.67 -6.20
N SER A 217 -47.30 15.86 -6.74
CA SER A 217 -48.10 16.21 -7.89
C SER A 217 -49.17 17.19 -7.43
N GLN A 218 -48.84 18.48 -7.41
CA GLN A 218 -49.87 19.51 -7.41
C GLN A 218 -50.52 19.54 -8.80
N SER A 219 -51.80 19.23 -8.82
CA SER A 219 -52.69 19.37 -9.97
C SER A 219 -52.70 20.81 -10.44
N ILE A 220 -52.27 21.05 -11.68
CA ILE A 220 -52.52 22.30 -12.39
C ILE A 220 -53.99 22.29 -12.79
N HIS A 221 -54.79 23.13 -12.15
CA HIS A 221 -56.14 23.48 -12.57
C HIS A 221 -56.01 24.35 -13.83
N THR A 222 -56.42 23.84 -14.99
CA THR A 222 -56.53 24.66 -16.21
C THR A 222 -57.85 25.41 -16.18
N ASP A 223 -57.79 26.72 -15.95
CA ASP A 223 -58.93 27.60 -16.16
C ASP A 223 -59.18 27.76 -17.66
N HIS A 224 -60.39 27.40 -18.07
CA HIS A 224 -60.97 27.64 -19.37
C HIS A 224 -61.00 29.16 -19.63
N VAL A 225 -60.41 29.59 -20.75
CA VAL A 225 -60.67 30.92 -21.32
C VAL A 225 -61.56 30.70 -22.54
N ASP A 226 -62.83 31.06 -22.41
CA ASP A 226 -63.78 31.16 -23.50
C ASP A 226 -63.36 32.32 -24.42
N TYR A 227 -63.25 32.04 -25.72
CA TYR A 227 -63.22 33.07 -26.76
C TYR A 227 -64.55 33.00 -27.51
N GLU A 228 -65.38 34.03 -27.31
CA GLU A 228 -66.51 34.34 -28.19
C GLU A 228 -65.97 34.81 -29.55
N LEU A 229 -66.44 34.16 -30.62
CA LEU A 229 -66.78 34.74 -31.92
C LEU A 229 -67.95 33.96 -32.52
#